data_AF-A0A7C5L2X7-F1
#
_entry.id   AF-A0A7C5L2X7-F1
#
_cell.length_a   1.000
_cell.length_b   1.000
_cell.length_c   1.000
_cell.angle_alpha   90.00
_cell.angle_beta   90.00
_cell.angle_gamma   90.00
#
_symmetry.space_group_name_H-M   'P 1'
#
loop_
_entity.id
_entity.type
_entity.pdbx_description
1 polymer ?
#
loop_
_entity_poly.entity_id
_entity_poly.type
_entity_poly.pdbx_seq_one_letter_code
_entity_poly.pdbx_strand_id
1 'polypeptide(L)' 'MKQIPFSPPHIDEDIIALVSEVLHSGWITTGPKTKEFESQLTNFSG' A
#
# COMPACT_ATOMS: atom_id res chain seq x y z
N MET A 1 -28.11 5.27 14.76
CA MET A 1 -26.80 5.14 15.47
C MET A 1 -25.69 5.27 14.45
N LYS A 2 -24.70 6.13 14.70
CA LYS A 2 -23.52 6.26 13.83
C LYS A 2 -22.55 5.13 14.21
N GLN A 3 -22.27 4.20 13.31
CA GLN A 3 -21.28 3.15 13.55
C GLN A 3 -19.93 3.81 13.82
N ILE A 4 -19.33 3.55 14.98
CA ILE A 4 -17.95 3.90 15.26
C ILE A 4 -17.10 2.71 14.81
N PRO A 5 -16.28 2.85 13.77
CA PRO A 5 -15.45 1.75 13.31
C PRO A 5 -14.34 1.48 14.34
N PHE A 6 -14.13 0.20 14.63
CA PHE A 6 -13.09 -0.27 15.56
C PHE A 6 -11.67 0.08 15.07
N SER A 7 -11.49 0.13 13.75
CA SER A 7 -10.26 0.58 13.11
C SER A 7 -10.63 1.27 11.79
N PRO A 8 -10.70 2.60 11.75
CA PRO A 8 -10.86 3.29 10.48
C PRO A 8 -9.63 3.01 9.60
N PRO A 9 -9.80 2.83 8.28
CA PRO A 9 -8.66 2.66 7.39
C PRO A 9 -7.76 3.90 7.49
N HIS A 10 -6.47 3.68 7.68
CA HIS A 10 -5.48 4.74 7.62
C HIS A 10 -5.08 4.94 6.17
N ILE A 11 -5.47 6.08 5.62
CA ILE A 11 -5.16 6.48 4.25
C ILE A 11 -4.67 7.92 4.32
N ASP A 12 -3.47 8.16 3.82
CA ASP A 12 -2.86 9.47 3.66
C ASP A 12 -2.50 9.72 2.18
N GLU A 13 -1.95 10.91 1.90
CA GLU A 13 -1.58 11.30 0.53
C GLU A 13 -0.49 10.42 -0.07
N ASP A 14 0.44 9.91 0.75
CA ASP A 14 1.54 9.05 0.29
C ASP A 14 0.99 7.69 -0.18
N ILE A 15 0.05 7.11 0.58
CA ILE A 15 -0.66 5.88 0.18
C ILE A 15 -1.41 6.11 -1.14
N ILE A 16 -2.12 7.23 -1.29
CA ILE A 16 -2.87 7.56 -2.51
C ILE A 16 -1.92 7.71 -3.70
N ALA A 17 -0.81 8.43 -3.52
CA ALA A 17 0.19 8.65 -4.57
C ALA A 17 0.78 7.32 -5.06
N LEU A 18 1.14 6.42 -4.15
CA LEU A 18 1.68 5.09 -4.49
C LEU A 18 0.67 4.22 -5.23
N VAL A 19 -0.60 4.24 -4.81
CA VAL A 19 -1.67 3.52 -5.52
C VAL A 19 -1.86 4.10 -6.92
N SER A 20 -1.87 5.43 -7.05
CA SER A 20 -1.99 6.12 -8.33
C SER A 20 -0.83 5.77 -9.26
N GLU A 21 0.41 5.75 -8.78
CA GLU A 21 1.61 5.35 -9.54
C GLU A 21 1.43 3.93 -10.13
N VAL A 22 1.00 2.98 -9.31
CA VAL A 22 0.77 1.59 -9.75
C VAL A 22 -0.34 1.51 -10.79
N LEU A 23 -1.44 2.24 -10.61
CA LEU A 23 -2.53 2.29 -11.58
C LEU A 23 -2.08 2.89 -12.93
N HIS A 24 -1.31 3.97 -12.91
CA HIS A 24 -0.76 4.59 -14.13
C HIS A 24 0.29 3.70 -14.83
N SER A 25 1.00 2.85 -14.08
CA SER A 25 1.97 1.90 -14.66
C SER A 25 1.33 0.80 -15.51
N GLY A 26 0.02 0.57 -15.36
CA GLY A 26 -0.71 -0.53 -16.01
C GLY A 26 -0.44 -1.91 -15.41
N TRP A 27 0.42 -2.01 -14.39
CA TRP A 27 0.78 -3.27 -13.73
C TRP A 27 0.13 -3.39 -12.35
N ILE A 28 -1.13 -3.83 -12.32
CA ILE A 28 -1.94 -3.87 -11.10
C ILE A 28 -1.85 -5.20 -10.30
N THR A 29 -1.11 -6.18 -10.80
CA THR A 29 -0.94 -7.50 -10.19
C THR A 29 0.47 -7.65 -9.60
N THR A 30 0.86 -8.86 -9.17
CA THR A 30 2.20 -9.14 -8.63
C THR A 30 3.30 -8.61 -9.56
N GLY A 31 4.14 -7.72 -9.04
CA GLY A 31 5.07 -6.96 -9.85
C GLY A 31 6.21 -6.32 -9.06
N PRO A 32 6.93 -5.37 -9.68
CA PRO A 32 8.11 -4.74 -9.07
C PRO A 32 7.85 -4.13 -7.69
N LYS A 33 6.68 -3.50 -7.49
CA LYS A 33 6.30 -2.87 -6.21
C LYS A 33 6.15 -3.89 -5.07
N THR A 34 5.64 -5.09 -5.37
CA THR A 34 5.55 -6.19 -4.40
C THR A 34 6.94 -6.67 -3.99
N LYS A 35 7.85 -6.84 -4.96
CA LYS A 35 9.23 -7.26 -4.71
C LYS A 35 10.00 -6.23 -3.87
N GLU A 36 9.77 -4.95 -4.14
CA GLU A 36 10.33 -3.85 -3.34
C GLU A 36 9.87 -3.93 -1.88
N PHE A 37 8.56 -4.10 -1.66
CA PHE A 37 7.98 -4.25 -0.33
C PHE A 37 8.56 -5.45 0.43
N GLU A 38 8.67 -6.62 -0.21
CA GLU A 38 9.27 -7.82 0.39
C GLU A 38 10.73 -7.58 0.82
N SER A 39 11.51 -6.87 0.00
CA SER A 39 12.89 -6.51 0.34
C SER A 39 12.96 -5.56 1.53
N GLN A 40 12.10 -4.54 1.58
CA GLN A 40 12.03 -3.61 2.72
C GLN A 40 11.61 -4.32 4.00
N LEU A 41 10.63 -5.21 3.91
CA LEU A 41 10.17 -6.01 5.04
C LEU A 41 11.29 -6.91 5.57
N THR A 42 12.03 -7.57 4.69
CA THR A 42 13.20 -8.38 5.06
C THR A 42 14.24 -7.54 5.80
N ASN A 43 14.52 -6.32 5.35
CA ASN A 43 15.46 -5.43 6.03
C ASN A 43 14.94 -4.89 7.37
N PHE A 44 13.62 -4.80 7.54
CA PHE A 44 12.99 -4.29 8.77
C PHE A 44 12.90 -5.34 9.87
N SER A 45 12.62 -6.61 9.50
CA SER A 45 12.35 -7.69 10.47
C SER A 45 13.35 -8.85 10.45
N GLY A 46 14.33 -8.83 9.56
CA GLY A 46 15.32 -9.90 9.33
C GLY A 46 16.67 -9.65 9.99
#